data_AF-A0A853GAM5-F1
#
_entry.id   AF-A0A853GAM5-F1
#
_cell.length_a   1.000
_cell.length_b   1.000
_cell.length_c   1.000
_cell.angle_alpha   90.00
_cell.angle_beta   90.00
_cell.angle_gamma   90.00
#
_symmetry.space_group_name_H-M   'P 1'
#
loop_
_entity.id
_entity.type
_entity.pdbx_description
1 polymer ?
#
loop_
_entity_poly.entity_id
_entity_poly.type
_entity_poly.pdbx_seq_one_letter_code
_entity_poly.pdbx_strand_id
1 'polypeptide(L)'
;MYARLVVDDAKLLGAVRWGFVAAVATSVGTLPVVLSIKFSQRANDAMLGFGAGVMLAASSFSLILPALTIAGEQVAGPWHAGGIVSAGILFGAFGLLLLDRVMPHEHFVKGVEGASTQKLKRVWLFVFAICLHNFPEGLSIGVGFGGPDDVGARVLAIGISAQDIPEGLVIALALTSVGYGRLLAVGVAVLSGLIEPIAAIIGVVVVGLSEAMLPWGLAAAAGAMLFVISHEIIPESHRQGHESAATQGLIIGFVLMMLLDTALG
;
A
#
# COMPACT_ATOMS: atom_id res chain seq x y z
N MET A 1 3.64 33.11 9.77
CA MET A 1 3.64 33.59 8.37
C MET A 1 4.32 32.61 7.42
N TYR A 2 5.36 31.84 7.80
CA TYR A 2 6.04 30.88 6.90
C TYR A 2 5.48 29.44 6.83
N ALA A 3 4.67 28.99 7.79
CA ALA A 3 4.12 27.62 7.79
C ALA A 3 2.65 27.51 7.33
N ARG A 4 1.93 28.63 7.19
CA ARG A 4 0.57 28.67 6.60
C ARG A 4 0.57 28.66 5.06
N LEU A 5 1.73 28.45 4.43
CA LEU A 5 1.98 28.72 3.01
C LEU A 5 2.35 27.48 2.17
N VAL A 6 2.36 26.27 2.75
CA VAL A 6 2.88 25.08 2.03
C VAL A 6 1.84 23.97 1.85
N VAL A 7 0.78 23.89 2.67
CA VAL A 7 -0.36 22.99 2.44
C VAL A 7 -1.60 23.67 3.02
N ASP A 8 -2.74 23.63 2.32
CA ASP A 8 -4.02 24.03 2.91
C ASP A 8 -4.29 23.17 4.16
N ASP A 9 -4.63 23.80 5.29
CA ASP A 9 -4.90 23.10 6.56
C ASP A 9 -5.92 21.97 6.36
N ALA A 10 -6.87 22.12 5.43
CA ALA A 10 -7.86 21.10 5.10
C ALA A 10 -7.25 19.88 4.39
N LYS A 11 -6.33 20.09 3.44
CA LYS A 11 -5.66 19.01 2.68
C LYS A 11 -4.73 18.19 3.58
N LEU A 12 -3.93 18.87 4.40
CA LEU A 12 -3.07 18.22 5.39
C LEU A 12 -3.89 17.40 6.39
N LEU A 13 -4.99 17.98 6.87
CA LEU A 13 -5.89 17.29 7.79
C LEU A 13 -6.57 16.08 7.15
N GLY A 14 -6.93 16.16 5.86
CA GLY A 14 -7.43 15.03 5.07
C GLY A 14 -6.42 13.89 5.01
N ALA A 15 -5.19 14.19 4.57
CA ALA A 15 -4.10 13.21 4.48
C ALA A 15 -3.80 12.53 5.82
N VAL A 16 -3.70 13.32 6.90
CA VAL A 16 -3.46 12.79 8.25
C VAL A 16 -4.59 11.90 8.71
N ARG A 17 -5.85 12.37 8.59
CA ARG A 17 -7.02 11.60 9.04
C ARG A 17 -7.10 10.27 8.32
N TRP A 18 -6.98 10.27 6.99
CA TRP A 18 -7.12 9.06 6.20
C TRP A 18 -5.91 8.12 6.31
N GLY A 19 -4.70 8.65 6.48
CA GLY A 19 -3.55 7.83 6.83
C GLY A 19 -3.72 7.12 8.18
N PHE A 20 -4.34 7.78 9.17
CA PHE A 20 -4.70 7.12 10.44
C PHE A 20 -5.87 6.15 10.30
N VAL A 21 -6.84 6.40 9.43
CA VAL A 21 -7.94 5.45 9.16
C VAL A 21 -7.37 4.15 8.58
N ALA A 22 -6.45 4.26 7.62
CA ALA A 22 -5.73 3.14 7.02
C ALA A 22 -4.93 2.37 8.10
N ALA A 23 -4.12 3.05 8.91
CA ALA A 23 -3.38 2.42 10.03
C ALA A 23 -4.29 1.72 11.07
N VAL A 24 -5.45 2.32 11.35
CA VAL A 24 -6.48 1.70 12.20
C VAL A 24 -7.08 0.48 11.54
N ALA A 25 -7.28 0.50 10.22
CA ALA A 25 -7.77 -0.65 9.47
C ALA A 25 -6.78 -1.83 9.55
N THR A 26 -5.47 -1.60 9.37
CA THR A 26 -4.41 -2.60 9.63
C THR A 26 -4.51 -3.16 11.05
N SER A 27 -4.68 -2.28 12.03
CA SER A 27 -4.81 -2.65 13.44
C SER A 27 -6.07 -3.49 13.72
N VAL A 28 -7.21 -3.11 13.13
CA VAL A 28 -8.49 -3.83 13.22
C VAL A 28 -8.38 -5.22 12.58
N GLY A 29 -7.61 -5.34 11.50
CA GLY A 29 -7.24 -6.62 10.88
C GLY A 29 -6.69 -7.64 11.86
N THR A 30 -6.01 -7.20 12.92
CA THR A 30 -5.40 -8.10 13.91
C THR A 30 -6.39 -8.66 14.94
N LEU A 31 -7.61 -8.11 15.05
CA LEU A 31 -8.61 -8.50 16.05
C LEU A 31 -8.90 -10.01 16.06
N PRO A 32 -9.03 -10.70 14.91
CA PRO A 32 -9.26 -12.14 14.93
C PRO A 32 -8.11 -12.92 15.59
N VAL A 33 -6.86 -12.46 15.48
CA VAL A 33 -5.70 -13.07 16.17
C VAL A 33 -5.78 -12.86 17.68
N VAL A 34 -6.18 -11.66 18.12
CA VAL A 34 -6.44 -11.37 19.55
C VAL A 34 -7.52 -12.29 20.10
N LEU A 35 -8.60 -12.49 19.33
CA LEU A 35 -9.74 -13.32 19.68
C LEU A 35 -9.50 -14.83 19.45
N SER A 36 -8.29 -15.25 19.03
CA SER A 36 -7.95 -16.66 18.75
C SER A 36 -8.77 -17.30 17.62
N ILE A 37 -9.33 -16.50 16.72
CA ILE A 37 -10.06 -16.98 15.55
C ILE A 37 -9.05 -17.56 14.57
N LYS A 38 -9.32 -18.78 14.09
CA LYS A 38 -8.46 -19.48 13.14
C LYS A 38 -8.97 -19.29 11.72
N PHE A 39 -8.07 -18.94 10.81
CA PHE A 39 -8.33 -18.91 9.38
C PHE A 39 -7.61 -20.07 8.69
N SER A 40 -8.20 -20.57 7.62
CA SER A 40 -7.54 -21.53 6.74
C SER A 40 -6.50 -20.81 5.88
N GLN A 41 -5.46 -21.52 5.45
CA GLN A 41 -4.46 -20.95 4.55
C GLN A 41 -5.12 -20.44 3.25
N ARG A 42 -6.09 -21.17 2.73
CA ARG A 42 -6.93 -20.74 1.59
C ARG A 42 -7.57 -19.37 1.80
N ALA A 43 -8.09 -19.09 3.00
CA ALA A 43 -8.71 -17.80 3.30
C ALA A 43 -7.67 -16.68 3.33
N ASN A 44 -6.47 -16.93 3.89
CA ASN A 44 -5.37 -15.97 3.89
C ASN A 44 -4.89 -15.65 2.49
N ASP A 45 -4.72 -16.67 1.64
CA ASP A 45 -4.30 -16.52 0.25
C ASP A 45 -5.35 -15.73 -0.57
N ALA A 46 -6.64 -15.96 -0.31
CA ALA A 46 -7.73 -15.19 -0.90
C ALA A 46 -7.75 -13.73 -0.43
N MET A 47 -7.46 -13.48 0.85
CA MET A 47 -7.38 -12.14 1.45
C MET A 47 -6.19 -11.34 0.89
N LEU A 48 -5.01 -11.95 0.76
CA LEU A 48 -3.86 -11.35 0.09
C LEU A 48 -4.16 -11.05 -1.39
N GLY A 49 -4.79 -12.00 -2.07
CA GLY A 49 -5.26 -11.81 -3.45
C GLY A 49 -6.20 -10.62 -3.55
N PHE A 50 -7.18 -10.51 -2.65
CA PHE A 50 -8.09 -9.36 -2.57
C PHE A 50 -7.35 -8.03 -2.45
N GLY A 51 -6.35 -7.94 -1.57
CA GLY A 51 -5.54 -6.72 -1.46
C GLY A 51 -4.79 -6.38 -2.74
N ALA A 52 -4.12 -7.34 -3.36
CA ALA A 52 -3.48 -7.14 -4.67
C ALA A 52 -4.47 -6.61 -5.73
N GLY A 53 -5.70 -7.15 -5.74
CA GLY A 53 -6.76 -6.70 -6.63
C GLY A 53 -7.14 -5.24 -6.41
N VAL A 54 -7.39 -4.86 -5.15
CA VAL A 54 -7.70 -3.49 -4.75
C VAL A 54 -6.56 -2.54 -5.16
N MET A 55 -5.32 -2.87 -4.84
CA MET A 55 -4.16 -2.03 -5.17
C MET A 55 -3.94 -1.90 -6.69
N LEU A 56 -4.17 -2.95 -7.48
CA LEU A 56 -4.07 -2.89 -8.95
C LEU A 56 -5.12 -1.93 -9.54
N ALA A 57 -6.36 -2.02 -9.06
CA ALA A 57 -7.43 -1.14 -9.48
C ALA A 57 -7.17 0.31 -9.04
N ALA A 58 -6.78 0.53 -7.78
CA ALA A 58 -6.44 1.85 -7.25
C ALA A 58 -5.28 2.51 -8.02
N SER A 59 -4.23 1.73 -8.34
CA SER A 59 -3.11 2.19 -9.17
C SER A 59 -3.58 2.63 -10.56
N SER A 60 -4.50 1.88 -11.16
CA SER A 60 -4.99 2.17 -12.51
C SER A 60 -5.94 3.37 -12.52
N PHE A 61 -7.01 3.29 -11.73
CA PHE A 61 -8.15 4.20 -11.84
C PHE A 61 -8.02 5.43 -10.94
N SER A 62 -7.49 5.27 -9.73
CA SER A 62 -7.41 6.35 -8.75
C SER A 62 -6.07 7.09 -8.75
N LEU A 63 -5.06 6.60 -9.50
CA LEU A 63 -3.75 7.24 -9.60
C LEU A 63 -3.31 7.53 -11.03
N ILE A 64 -3.13 6.50 -11.87
CA ILE A 64 -2.58 6.69 -13.23
C ILE A 64 -3.53 7.52 -14.10
N LEU A 65 -4.83 7.20 -14.10
CA LEU A 65 -5.81 7.98 -14.86
C LEU A 65 -5.88 9.45 -14.41
N PRO A 66 -6.06 9.77 -13.11
CA PRO A 66 -5.98 11.15 -12.62
C PRO A 66 -4.66 11.83 -12.97
N ALA A 67 -3.52 11.14 -12.85
CA ALA A 67 -2.22 11.70 -13.21
C ALA A 67 -2.15 12.08 -14.69
N LEU A 68 -2.69 11.26 -15.59
CA LEU A 68 -2.74 11.55 -17.04
C LEU A 68 -3.65 12.74 -17.34
N THR A 69 -4.82 12.81 -16.71
CA THR A 69 -5.76 13.93 -16.87
C THR A 69 -5.13 15.24 -16.40
N ILE A 70 -4.59 15.25 -15.17
CA ILE A 70 -3.96 16.45 -14.59
C ILE A 70 -2.73 16.86 -15.40
N ALA A 71 -1.87 15.92 -15.81
CA ALA A 71 -0.73 16.24 -16.66
C ALA A 71 -1.19 16.81 -18.01
N GLY A 72 -2.26 16.30 -18.60
CA GLY A 72 -2.84 16.82 -19.84
C GLY A 72 -3.35 18.26 -19.73
N GLU A 73 -3.79 18.68 -18.55
CA GLU A 73 -4.19 20.06 -18.27
C GLU A 73 -2.98 20.98 -18.04
N GLN A 74 -1.88 20.45 -17.49
CA GLN A 74 -0.66 21.21 -17.16
C GLN A 74 0.30 21.40 -18.34
N VAL A 75 0.33 20.49 -19.31
CA VAL A 75 1.26 20.55 -20.46
C VAL A 75 0.59 20.38 -21.82
N ALA A 76 1.20 20.97 -22.85
CA ALA A 76 0.68 20.92 -24.21
C ALA A 76 0.92 19.54 -24.87
N GLY A 77 -0.10 18.68 -24.83
CA GLY A 77 -0.27 17.55 -25.73
C GLY A 77 -0.11 16.16 -25.09
N PRO A 78 -0.81 15.13 -25.63
CA PRO A 78 -0.88 13.79 -25.00
C PRO A 78 0.47 13.09 -24.80
N TRP A 79 1.44 13.34 -25.68
CA TRP A 79 2.78 12.75 -25.57
C TRP A 79 3.56 13.27 -24.36
N HIS A 80 3.44 14.56 -24.03
CA HIS A 80 4.13 15.13 -22.88
C HIS A 80 3.49 14.65 -21.57
N ALA A 81 2.15 14.63 -21.50
CA ALA A 81 1.43 14.09 -20.35
C ALA A 81 1.75 12.61 -20.11
N GLY A 82 1.70 11.80 -21.16
CA GLY A 82 2.10 10.39 -21.11
C GLY A 82 3.56 10.19 -20.69
N GLY A 83 4.47 11.07 -21.17
CA GLY A 83 5.87 11.06 -20.78
C GLY A 83 6.09 11.34 -19.30
N ILE A 84 5.40 12.34 -18.73
CA ILE A 84 5.45 12.68 -17.30
C ILE A 84 4.98 11.50 -16.45
N VAL A 85 3.80 10.95 -16.77
CA VAL A 85 3.23 9.85 -15.99
C VAL A 85 4.08 8.58 -16.12
N SER A 86 4.57 8.25 -17.32
CA SER A 86 5.44 7.10 -17.51
C SER A 86 6.75 7.24 -16.74
N ALA A 87 7.35 8.43 -16.75
CA ALA A 87 8.56 8.71 -15.98
C ALA A 87 8.31 8.65 -14.47
N GLY A 88 7.17 9.15 -13.99
CA GLY A 88 6.73 9.02 -12.59
C GLY A 88 6.58 7.56 -12.17
N ILE A 89 5.86 6.74 -12.95
CA ILE A 89 5.71 5.30 -12.71
C ILE A 89 7.07 4.62 -12.60
N LEU A 90 7.97 4.86 -13.56
CA LEU A 90 9.30 4.28 -13.54
C LEU A 90 10.11 4.74 -12.32
N PHE A 91 10.01 6.02 -11.96
CA PHE A 91 10.68 6.57 -10.79
C PHE A 91 10.20 5.91 -9.49
N GLY A 92 8.89 5.76 -9.30
CA GLY A 92 8.32 5.08 -8.14
C GLY A 92 8.68 3.61 -8.05
N ALA A 93 8.50 2.87 -9.16
CA ALA A 93 8.84 1.45 -9.23
C ALA A 93 10.33 1.20 -9.00
N PHE A 94 11.20 2.00 -9.61
CA PHE A 94 12.64 1.88 -9.43
C PHE A 94 13.08 2.32 -8.03
N GLY A 95 12.45 3.35 -7.47
CA GLY A 95 12.67 3.78 -6.09
C GLY A 95 12.45 2.65 -5.09
N LEU A 96 11.33 1.93 -5.21
CA LEU A 96 11.10 0.74 -4.38
C LEU A 96 12.03 -0.42 -4.70
N LEU A 97 12.31 -0.70 -5.98
CA LEU A 97 13.28 -1.74 -6.34
C LEU A 97 14.67 -1.48 -5.71
N LEU A 98 15.09 -0.22 -5.62
CA LEU A 98 16.32 0.15 -4.93
C LEU A 98 16.23 -0.06 -3.43
N LEU A 99 15.11 0.35 -2.80
CA LEU A 99 14.91 0.14 -1.36
C LEU A 99 14.89 -1.35 -1.02
N ASP A 100 14.18 -2.15 -1.81
CA ASP A 100 14.15 -3.61 -1.70
C ASP A 100 15.56 -4.21 -1.76
N ARG A 101 16.38 -3.84 -2.75
CA ARG A 101 17.77 -4.32 -2.86
C ARG A 101 18.68 -3.88 -1.72
N VAL A 102 18.45 -2.70 -1.15
CA VAL A 102 19.23 -2.18 -0.03
C VAL A 102 18.81 -2.84 1.29
N MET A 103 17.56 -3.30 1.39
CA MET A 103 17.13 -4.06 2.56
C MET A 103 17.97 -5.33 2.69
N PRO A 104 18.58 -5.57 3.85
CA PRO A 104 19.48 -6.71 4.05
C PRO A 104 18.69 -8.01 4.11
N HIS A 105 18.42 -8.59 2.94
CA HIS A 105 17.74 -9.88 2.77
C HIS A 105 18.47 -11.06 3.45
N GLU A 106 19.73 -10.87 3.82
CA GLU A 106 20.65 -11.95 4.24
C GLU A 106 21.22 -11.83 5.66
N HIS A 107 20.96 -10.75 6.42
CA HIS A 107 21.77 -10.48 7.63
C HIS A 107 21.05 -10.43 8.98
N PHE A 108 19.73 -10.64 9.03
CA PHE A 108 19.02 -10.55 10.31
C PHE A 108 19.09 -11.78 11.21
N VAL A 109 19.58 -12.94 10.73
CA VAL A 109 19.75 -14.15 11.56
C VAL A 109 21.04 -14.89 11.19
N LYS A 110 22.22 -14.32 11.52
CA LYS A 110 23.44 -15.12 11.69
C LYS A 110 23.40 -15.79 13.06
N GLY A 111 22.65 -16.88 13.15
CA GLY A 111 22.53 -17.67 14.37
C GLY A 111 21.68 -18.91 14.16
N VAL A 112 22.35 -20.06 14.07
CA VAL A 112 21.81 -21.44 14.00
C VAL A 112 21.12 -21.80 12.69
N GLU A 113 21.83 -22.53 11.81
CA GLU A 113 21.25 -23.11 10.59
C GLU A 113 20.28 -24.27 10.94
N GLY A 114 19.06 -24.21 10.38
CA GLY A 114 18.02 -25.24 10.55
C GLY A 114 16.75 -24.91 9.76
N ALA A 115 15.88 -25.92 9.55
CA ALA A 115 14.61 -25.76 8.83
C ALA A 115 13.64 -24.76 9.52
N SER A 116 13.73 -24.61 10.85
CA SER A 116 13.01 -23.59 11.63
C SER A 116 13.53 -22.18 11.35
N THR A 117 14.85 -21.99 11.27
CA THR A 117 15.50 -20.70 10.99
C THR A 117 15.15 -20.18 9.59
N GLN A 118 15.05 -21.07 8.59
CA GLN A 118 14.61 -20.69 7.24
C GLN A 118 13.14 -20.28 7.18
N LYS A 119 12.24 -20.92 7.94
CA LYS A 119 10.84 -20.46 8.06
C LYS A 119 10.75 -19.10 8.74
N LEU A 120 11.50 -18.91 9.83
CA LEU A 120 11.55 -17.65 10.56
C LEU A 120 12.08 -16.49 9.69
N LYS A 121 13.21 -16.69 8.99
CA LYS A 121 13.77 -15.71 8.05
C LYS A 121 12.74 -15.31 7.01
N ARG A 122 12.02 -16.27 6.42
CA ARG A 122 10.98 -16.00 5.41
C ARG A 122 9.81 -15.19 5.96
N VAL A 123 9.31 -15.51 7.15
CA VAL A 123 8.23 -14.73 7.78
C VAL A 123 8.67 -13.31 8.02
N TRP A 124 9.89 -13.08 8.53
CA TRP A 124 10.38 -11.72 8.73
C TRP A 124 10.60 -10.96 7.44
N LEU A 125 11.17 -11.60 6.40
CA LEU A 125 11.29 -10.97 5.08
C LEU A 125 9.91 -10.55 4.56
N PHE A 126 8.90 -11.41 4.68
CA PHE A 126 7.53 -11.09 4.31
C PHE A 126 6.92 -9.95 5.14
N VAL A 127 7.15 -9.92 6.46
CA VAL A 127 6.67 -8.83 7.32
C VAL A 127 7.35 -7.49 6.97
N PHE A 128 8.66 -7.51 6.68
CA PHE A 128 9.39 -6.30 6.27
C PHE A 128 8.97 -5.81 4.88
N ALA A 129 8.78 -6.75 3.95
CA ALA A 129 8.16 -6.52 2.64
C ALA A 129 6.83 -5.77 2.80
N ILE A 130 5.95 -6.30 3.66
CA ILE A 130 4.69 -5.64 3.99
C ILE A 130 4.92 -4.23 4.52
N CYS A 131 5.72 -4.06 5.58
CA CYS A 131 6.01 -2.74 6.12
C CYS A 131 6.51 -1.73 5.06
N LEU A 132 7.29 -2.19 4.08
CA LEU A 132 7.81 -1.34 3.01
C LEU A 132 6.69 -0.90 2.06
N HIS A 133 5.64 -1.69 1.86
CA HIS A 133 4.52 -1.32 1.00
C HIS A 133 3.53 -0.33 1.62
N ASN A 134 3.45 -0.27 2.96
CA ASN A 134 2.61 0.72 3.65
C ASN A 134 3.10 2.15 3.34
N PHE A 135 4.36 2.30 2.90
CA PHE A 135 4.92 3.58 2.47
C PHE A 135 4.27 4.10 1.16
N PRO A 136 4.27 3.35 0.03
CA PRO A 136 3.50 3.69 -1.16
C PRO A 136 2.02 4.00 -0.89
N GLU A 137 1.35 3.19 -0.07
CA GLU A 137 -0.08 3.37 0.25
C GLU A 137 -0.33 4.69 0.98
N GLY A 138 0.45 4.96 2.03
CA GLY A 138 0.39 6.25 2.70
C GLY A 138 0.74 7.41 1.76
N LEU A 139 1.78 7.27 0.93
CA LEU A 139 2.15 8.28 -0.06
C LEU A 139 1.00 8.56 -1.04
N SER A 140 0.31 7.51 -1.51
CA SER A 140 -0.87 7.61 -2.36
C SER A 140 -2.00 8.40 -1.70
N ILE A 141 -2.31 8.13 -0.43
CA ILE A 141 -3.29 8.91 0.35
C ILE A 141 -2.87 10.39 0.40
N GLY A 142 -1.61 10.65 0.76
CA GLY A 142 -1.07 12.01 0.89
C GLY A 142 -1.12 12.81 -0.41
N VAL A 143 -0.62 12.22 -1.49
CA VAL A 143 -0.61 12.82 -2.82
C VAL A 143 -2.04 13.06 -3.32
N GLY A 144 -2.95 12.11 -3.11
CA GLY A 144 -4.36 12.24 -3.46
C GLY A 144 -5.00 13.48 -2.82
N PHE A 145 -4.87 13.62 -1.49
CA PHE A 145 -5.39 14.81 -0.78
C PHE A 145 -4.62 16.10 -1.09
N GLY A 146 -3.41 16.02 -1.63
CA GLY A 146 -2.68 17.18 -2.15
C GLY A 146 -3.34 17.78 -3.41
N GLY A 147 -4.06 16.96 -4.17
CA GLY A 147 -4.75 17.36 -5.40
C GLY A 147 -6.05 18.17 -5.18
N PRO A 148 -6.72 18.56 -6.28
CA PRO A 148 -8.00 19.25 -6.22
C PRO A 148 -9.19 18.31 -6.00
N ASP A 149 -9.03 17.00 -6.25
CA ASP A 149 -10.10 16.00 -6.17
C ASP A 149 -10.14 15.31 -4.79
N ASP A 150 -10.83 15.96 -3.85
CA ASP A 150 -11.06 15.45 -2.50
C ASP A 150 -11.96 14.19 -2.47
N VAL A 151 -12.79 13.98 -3.49
CA VAL A 151 -13.65 12.80 -3.56
C VAL A 151 -12.83 11.58 -3.99
N GLY A 152 -12.08 11.68 -5.09
CA GLY A 152 -11.17 10.62 -5.53
C GLY A 152 -10.13 10.26 -4.47
N ALA A 153 -9.59 11.26 -3.76
CA ALA A 153 -8.67 11.03 -2.63
C ALA A 153 -9.29 10.18 -1.51
N ARG A 154 -10.56 10.45 -1.16
CA ARG A 154 -11.30 9.63 -0.19
C ARG A 154 -11.55 8.22 -0.69
N VAL A 155 -11.92 8.06 -1.96
CA VAL A 155 -12.20 6.74 -2.54
C VAL A 155 -10.95 5.88 -2.56
N LEU A 156 -9.82 6.45 -2.97
CA LEU A 156 -8.50 5.82 -2.87
C LEU A 156 -8.18 5.38 -1.44
N ALA A 157 -8.37 6.28 -0.46
CA ALA A 157 -8.10 5.97 0.94
C ALA A 157 -9.04 4.90 1.52
N ILE A 158 -10.31 4.86 1.10
CA ILE A 158 -11.25 3.79 1.46
C ILE A 158 -10.78 2.45 0.88
N GLY A 159 -10.34 2.44 -0.38
CA GLY A 159 -9.77 1.26 -1.03
C GLY A 159 -8.59 0.70 -0.26
N ILE A 160 -7.60 1.55 0.03
CA ILE A 160 -6.42 1.21 0.83
C ILE A 160 -6.85 0.67 2.20
N SER A 161 -7.67 1.41 2.94
CA SER A 161 -8.16 0.96 4.26
C SER A 161 -8.88 -0.40 4.20
N ALA A 162 -9.61 -0.69 3.12
CA ALA A 162 -10.31 -1.96 2.98
C ALA A 162 -9.36 -3.16 2.81
N GLN A 163 -8.20 -2.96 2.17
CA GLN A 163 -7.20 -4.01 1.99
C GLN A 163 -6.22 -4.13 3.17
N ASP A 164 -6.00 -3.05 3.92
CA ASP A 164 -5.16 -3.05 5.12
C ASP A 164 -5.71 -4.00 6.20
N ILE A 165 -7.04 -4.18 6.27
CA ILE A 165 -7.67 -5.12 7.21
C ILE A 165 -7.16 -6.56 6.98
N PRO A 166 -7.32 -7.16 5.78
CA PRO A 166 -6.75 -8.48 5.52
C PRO A 166 -5.23 -8.52 5.66
N GLU A 167 -4.51 -7.46 5.33
CA GLU A 167 -3.06 -7.39 5.48
C GLU A 167 -2.60 -7.48 6.95
N GLY A 168 -3.16 -6.66 7.83
CA GLY A 168 -2.84 -6.67 9.27
C GLY A 168 -3.12 -8.04 9.91
N LEU A 169 -4.20 -8.71 9.47
CA LEU A 169 -4.48 -10.09 9.85
C LEU A 169 -3.36 -11.04 9.42
N VAL A 170 -2.91 -10.93 8.17
CA VAL A 170 -1.91 -11.82 7.59
C VAL A 170 -0.53 -11.62 8.23
N ILE A 171 -0.10 -10.39 8.54
CA ILE A 171 1.13 -10.12 9.32
C ILE A 171 1.08 -10.86 10.66
N ALA A 172 -0.02 -10.67 11.39
CA ALA A 172 -0.18 -11.24 12.73
C ALA A 172 -0.26 -12.78 12.68
N LEU A 173 -0.92 -13.37 11.68
CA LEU A 173 -0.96 -14.81 11.47
C LEU A 173 0.41 -15.37 11.05
N ALA A 174 1.18 -14.65 10.22
CA ALA A 174 2.51 -15.08 9.80
C ALA A 174 3.47 -15.17 11.00
N LEU A 175 3.49 -14.15 11.86
CA LEU A 175 4.34 -14.15 13.07
C LEU A 175 3.92 -15.22 14.09
N THR A 176 2.62 -15.40 14.31
CA THR A 176 2.13 -16.46 15.21
C THR A 176 2.41 -17.86 14.65
N SER A 177 2.45 -18.04 13.32
CA SER A 177 2.76 -19.33 12.68
C SER A 177 4.19 -19.83 12.94
N VAL A 178 5.12 -18.93 13.25
CA VAL A 178 6.53 -19.25 13.61
C VAL A 178 6.79 -19.18 15.12
N GLY A 179 5.73 -19.12 15.93
CA GLY A 179 5.81 -19.30 17.38
C GLY A 179 5.91 -18.00 18.19
N TYR A 180 5.77 -16.83 17.58
CA TYR A 180 5.70 -15.58 18.34
C TYR A 180 4.37 -15.46 19.09
N GLY A 181 4.42 -14.84 20.27
CA GLY A 181 3.23 -14.53 21.06
C GLY A 181 2.31 -13.53 20.35
N ARG A 182 1.01 -13.64 20.59
CA ARG A 182 -0.02 -12.82 19.93
C ARG A 182 0.19 -11.32 20.13
N LEU A 183 0.59 -10.89 21.33
CA LEU A 183 0.84 -9.49 21.62
C LEU A 183 1.96 -8.91 20.76
N LEU A 184 3.03 -9.67 20.54
CA LEU A 184 4.11 -9.24 19.66
C LEU A 184 3.66 -9.21 18.21
N ALA A 185 2.95 -10.25 17.75
CA ALA A 185 2.46 -10.33 16.38
C ALA A 185 1.49 -9.18 16.03
N VAL A 186 0.55 -8.89 16.93
CA VAL A 186 -0.37 -7.76 16.84
C VAL A 186 0.40 -6.44 16.89
N GLY A 187 1.34 -6.29 17.83
CA GLY A 187 2.14 -5.08 17.96
C GLY A 187 2.93 -4.76 16.70
N VAL A 188 3.53 -5.77 16.05
CA VAL A 188 4.26 -5.59 14.78
C VAL A 188 3.31 -5.14 13.66
N ALA A 189 2.13 -5.74 13.52
CA ALA A 189 1.14 -5.34 12.51
C ALA A 189 0.57 -3.92 12.76
N VAL A 190 0.38 -3.53 14.02
CA VAL A 190 -0.02 -2.14 14.35
C VAL A 190 1.09 -1.17 13.99
N LEU A 191 2.35 -1.51 14.30
CA LEU A 191 3.50 -0.66 14.01
C LEU A 191 3.75 -0.52 12.50
N SER A 192 3.46 -1.54 11.69
CA SER A 192 3.57 -1.44 10.24
C SER A 192 2.55 -0.44 9.67
N GLY A 193 1.29 -0.49 10.13
CA GLY A 193 0.25 0.46 9.69
C GLY A 193 0.59 1.93 10.01
N LEU A 194 1.35 2.20 11.07
CA LEU A 194 1.79 3.56 11.41
C LEU A 194 2.74 4.19 10.38
N ILE A 195 3.23 3.43 9.40
CA ILE A 195 4.00 3.96 8.26
C ILE A 195 3.10 4.81 7.35
N GLU A 196 1.83 4.45 7.17
CA GLU A 196 0.93 5.14 6.24
C GLU A 196 0.66 6.61 6.63
N PRO A 197 0.32 6.97 7.89
CA PRO A 197 0.15 8.38 8.27
C PRO A 197 1.42 9.21 8.02
N ILE A 198 2.60 8.63 8.26
CA ILE A 198 3.87 9.31 8.06
C ILE A 198 4.09 9.56 6.57
N ALA A 199 3.89 8.54 5.74
CA ALA A 199 4.02 8.65 4.29
C ALA A 199 2.94 9.57 3.68
N ALA A 200 1.72 9.60 4.22
CA ALA A 200 0.66 10.52 3.81
C ALA A 200 1.01 11.98 4.07
N ILE A 201 1.63 12.28 5.21
CA ILE A 201 2.15 13.63 5.50
C ILE A 201 3.25 13.99 4.49
N ILE A 202 4.16 13.06 4.19
CA ILE A 202 5.22 13.30 3.19
C ILE A 202 4.60 13.59 1.82
N GLY A 203 3.63 12.77 1.39
CA GLY A 203 2.97 12.91 0.08
C GLY A 203 2.26 14.25 -0.08
N VAL A 204 1.44 14.65 0.90
CA VAL A 204 0.69 15.90 0.83
C VAL A 204 1.61 17.13 0.88
N VAL A 205 2.70 17.06 1.64
CA VAL A 205 3.70 18.14 1.70
C VAL A 205 4.43 18.28 0.37
N VAL A 206 4.86 17.18 -0.25
CA VAL A 206 5.57 17.21 -1.55
C VAL A 206 4.68 17.83 -2.62
N VAL A 207 3.41 17.47 -2.68
CA VAL A 207 2.46 18.06 -3.64
C VAL A 207 2.13 19.52 -3.30
N GLY A 208 2.01 19.85 -2.02
CA GLY A 208 1.75 21.23 -1.58
C GLY A 208 2.85 22.23 -1.93
N LEU A 209 4.09 21.76 -2.12
CA LEU A 209 5.19 22.60 -2.59
C LEU A 209 5.02 23.08 -4.04
N SER A 210 4.36 22.30 -4.89
CA SER A 210 4.11 22.66 -6.29
C SER A 210 3.04 21.76 -6.91
N GLU A 211 1.97 22.38 -7.42
CA GLU A 211 0.89 21.68 -8.14
C GLU A 211 1.41 20.93 -9.38
N ALA A 212 2.53 21.37 -9.96
CA ALA A 212 3.18 20.69 -11.06
C ALA A 212 3.77 19.31 -10.66
N MET A 213 3.95 19.05 -9.36
CA MET A 213 4.42 17.75 -8.86
C MET A 213 3.30 16.74 -8.64
N LEU A 214 2.03 17.16 -8.66
CA LEU A 214 0.90 16.26 -8.46
C LEU A 214 0.87 15.07 -9.42
N PRO A 215 0.94 15.24 -10.75
CA PRO A 215 0.93 14.09 -11.67
C PRO A 215 2.16 13.19 -11.48
N TRP A 216 3.31 13.75 -11.12
CA TRP A 216 4.51 12.97 -10.80
C TRP A 216 4.32 12.15 -9.53
N GLY A 217 3.75 12.75 -8.48
CA GLY A 217 3.48 12.08 -7.21
C GLY A 217 2.50 10.92 -7.37
N LEU A 218 1.39 11.14 -8.10
CA LEU A 218 0.37 10.12 -8.34
C LEU A 218 0.96 8.95 -9.14
N ALA A 219 1.69 9.28 -10.21
CA ALA A 219 2.35 8.30 -11.05
C ALA A 219 3.44 7.51 -10.30
N ALA A 220 4.25 8.18 -9.48
CA ALA A 220 5.27 7.54 -8.66
C ALA A 220 4.66 6.61 -7.62
N ALA A 221 3.59 7.03 -6.94
CA ALA A 221 2.89 6.17 -5.98
C ALA A 221 2.28 4.94 -6.67
N ALA A 222 1.69 5.11 -7.86
CA ALA A 222 1.18 4.00 -8.66
C ALA A 222 2.30 3.04 -9.10
N GLY A 223 3.43 3.56 -9.58
CA GLY A 223 4.58 2.73 -9.97
C GLY A 223 5.17 1.94 -8.80
N ALA A 224 5.26 2.56 -7.63
CA ALA A 224 5.66 1.89 -6.41
C ALA A 224 4.69 0.76 -6.04
N MET A 225 3.38 1.00 -6.05
CA MET A 225 2.39 -0.07 -5.79
C MET A 225 2.45 -1.19 -6.83
N LEU A 226 2.58 -0.88 -8.12
CA LEU A 226 2.73 -1.89 -9.17
C LEU A 226 3.96 -2.79 -8.95
N PHE A 227 5.06 -2.23 -8.45
CA PHE A 227 6.23 -3.01 -8.08
C PHE A 227 5.91 -3.99 -6.94
N VAL A 228 5.34 -3.50 -5.83
CA VAL A 228 4.99 -4.35 -4.66
C VAL A 228 4.02 -5.46 -5.06
N ILE A 229 2.94 -5.13 -5.75
CA ILE A 229 1.90 -6.11 -6.11
C ILE A 229 2.50 -7.26 -6.91
N SER A 230 3.35 -6.93 -7.89
CA SER A 230 3.98 -7.89 -8.79
C SER A 230 5.10 -8.68 -8.11
N HIS A 231 5.96 -8.00 -7.33
CA HIS A 231 7.15 -8.61 -6.75
C HIS A 231 6.85 -9.41 -5.48
N GLU A 232 5.80 -9.06 -4.74
CA GLU A 232 5.55 -9.59 -3.41
C GLU A 232 4.15 -10.18 -3.23
N ILE A 233 3.08 -9.38 -3.38
CA ILE A 233 1.74 -9.81 -2.96
C ILE A 233 1.19 -10.95 -3.81
N ILE A 234 1.26 -10.83 -5.15
CA ILE A 234 0.79 -11.89 -6.06
C ILE A 234 1.62 -13.17 -5.88
N PRO A 235 2.97 -13.13 -5.90
CA PRO A 235 3.78 -14.32 -5.63
C PRO A 235 3.47 -14.98 -4.29
N GLU A 236 3.32 -14.21 -3.21
CA GLU A 236 3.05 -14.76 -1.89
C GLU A 236 1.66 -15.40 -1.81
N SER A 237 0.62 -14.74 -2.34
CA SER A 237 -0.74 -15.26 -2.32
C SER A 237 -0.88 -16.59 -3.08
N HIS A 238 0.01 -16.86 -4.05
CA HIS A 238 0.01 -18.09 -4.85
C HIS A 238 0.93 -19.18 -4.29
N ARG A 239 1.68 -18.90 -3.22
CA ARG A 239 2.78 -19.77 -2.77
C ARG A 239 2.34 -21.07 -2.11
N GLN A 240 1.16 -21.09 -1.50
CA GLN A 240 0.71 -22.18 -0.63
C GLN A 240 -0.28 -23.16 -1.31
N GLY A 241 -0.37 -23.13 -2.64
CA GLY A 241 -1.20 -24.07 -3.41
C GLY A 241 -2.70 -23.74 -3.42
N HIS A 242 -3.08 -22.50 -3.11
CA HIS A 242 -4.45 -22.00 -3.23
C HIS A 242 -4.58 -20.89 -4.27
N GLU A 243 -3.85 -21.02 -5.39
CA GLU A 243 -3.76 -20.04 -6.48
C GLU A 243 -5.15 -19.61 -6.98
N SER A 244 -6.08 -20.57 -7.10
CA SER A 244 -7.44 -20.28 -7.55
C SER A 244 -8.20 -19.38 -6.57
N ALA A 245 -8.03 -19.57 -5.26
CA ALA A 245 -8.67 -18.74 -4.24
C ALA A 245 -8.02 -17.34 -4.19
N ALA A 246 -6.69 -17.26 -4.31
CA ALA A 246 -5.98 -15.99 -4.45
C ALA A 246 -6.43 -15.20 -5.68
N THR A 247 -6.52 -15.86 -6.84
CA THR A 247 -7.00 -15.25 -8.08
C THR A 247 -8.45 -14.76 -7.96
N GLN A 248 -9.34 -15.53 -7.31
CA GLN A 248 -10.72 -15.10 -7.03
C GLN A 248 -10.75 -13.85 -6.14
N GLY A 249 -9.94 -13.85 -5.08
CA GLY A 249 -9.74 -12.68 -4.22
C GLY A 249 -9.33 -11.46 -5.03
N LEU A 250 -8.30 -11.61 -5.88
CA LEU A 250 -7.79 -10.54 -6.75
C LEU A 250 -8.86 -9.97 -7.67
N ILE A 251 -9.63 -10.83 -8.34
CA ILE A 251 -10.72 -10.38 -9.21
C ILE A 251 -11.77 -9.61 -8.41
N ILE A 252 -12.17 -10.13 -7.24
CA ILE A 252 -13.17 -9.48 -6.38
C ILE A 252 -12.67 -8.12 -5.89
N GLY A 253 -11.42 -8.04 -5.41
CA GLY A 253 -10.81 -6.80 -4.94
C GLY A 253 -10.69 -5.75 -6.05
N PHE A 254 -10.26 -6.18 -7.23
CA PHE A 254 -10.17 -5.31 -8.40
C PHE A 254 -11.54 -4.74 -8.80
N VAL A 255 -12.55 -5.61 -8.90
CA VAL A 255 -13.92 -5.19 -9.27
C VAL A 255 -14.51 -4.28 -8.20
N LEU A 256 -14.34 -4.61 -6.91
CA LEU A 256 -14.84 -3.78 -5.83
C LEU A 256 -14.22 -2.38 -5.87
N MET A 257 -12.90 -2.30 -5.99
CA MET A 257 -12.21 -1.01 -6.04
C MET A 257 -12.59 -0.21 -7.30
N MET A 258 -12.70 -0.86 -8.46
CA MET A 258 -13.20 -0.22 -9.69
C MET A 258 -14.63 0.32 -9.50
N LEU A 259 -15.51 -0.43 -8.83
CA LEU A 259 -16.88 0.02 -8.53
C LEU A 259 -16.87 1.20 -7.55
N LEU A 260 -16.03 1.17 -6.52
CA LEU A 260 -15.88 2.29 -5.60
C LEU A 260 -15.40 3.54 -6.34
N ASP A 261 -14.36 3.42 -7.15
CA ASP A 261 -13.83 4.49 -7.99
C ASP A 261 -14.89 5.06 -8.94
N THR A 262 -15.62 4.21 -9.66
CA THR A 262 -16.64 4.66 -10.63
C THR A 262 -17.91 5.21 -9.98
N ALA A 263 -18.32 4.67 -8.83
CA ALA A 263 -19.59 5.04 -8.21
C ALA A 263 -19.46 6.26 -7.29
N LEU A 264 -18.26 6.50 -6.76
CA LEU A 264 -18.02 7.54 -5.77
C LEU A 264 -17.04 8.62 -6.25
N GLY A 265 -16.13 8.34 -7.17
CA GLY A 265 -15.18 9.29 -7.77
C GLY A 265 -15.71 9.91 -9.06
#